data_AF-X1SV71-F1
#
_entry.id   AF-X1SV71-F1
#
_cell.length_a   1.000
_cell.length_b   1.000
_cell.length_c   1.000
_cell.angle_alpha   90.00
_cell.angle_beta   90.00
_cell.angle_gamma   90.00
#
_symmetry.space_group_name_H-M   'P 1'
#
loop_
_entity.id
_entity.type
_entity.pdbx_description
1 polymer ?
#
loop_
_entity_poly.entity_id
_entity_poly.type
_entity_poly.pdbx_seq_one_letter_code
_entity_poly.pdbx_strand_id
1 'polypeptide(L)'
;MKKAIIFIIIAALVLTVTPALIFAGNNGPAEKATGGISIYEPWDGGHREVSFNAHEAVGNKDAKGKMVDDVYGPDGVLRRVFEYDVKYVRVDGDYAYFGAYCTNDSKGDLTGEWLYIKVQDGGTPGTNGDYIGWKWGSETQVASWVTDGGPTG
;
A
#
# COMPACT_ATOMS: atom_id res chain seq x y z
N MET A 1 43.91 16.02 -26.39
CA MET A 1 42.56 15.77 -26.96
C MET A 1 41.69 15.17 -25.86
N LYS A 2 40.40 15.54 -25.89
CA LYS A 2 39.48 15.66 -24.74
C LYS A 2 39.21 14.33 -24.03
N LYS A 3 39.28 14.38 -22.68
CA LYS A 3 38.82 13.34 -21.75
C LYS A 3 37.29 13.44 -21.63
N ALA A 4 36.57 12.34 -21.84
CA ALA A 4 35.14 12.27 -21.52
C ALA A 4 35.03 11.77 -20.07
N ILE A 5 34.63 12.68 -19.18
CA ILE A 5 34.32 12.42 -17.77
C ILE A 5 32.85 12.02 -17.74
N ILE A 6 32.56 10.79 -17.33
CA ILE A 6 31.18 10.36 -17.05
C ILE A 6 30.79 11.00 -15.72
N PHE A 7 29.82 11.92 -15.78
CA PHE A 7 29.16 12.48 -14.61
C PHE A 7 28.19 11.43 -14.04
N ILE A 8 28.57 10.80 -12.94
CA ILE A 8 27.62 10.09 -12.08
C ILE A 8 26.95 11.16 -11.22
N ILE A 9 25.71 11.51 -11.53
CA ILE A 9 24.88 12.34 -10.65
C ILE A 9 24.46 11.43 -9.49
N ILE A 10 25.16 11.59 -8.37
CA ILE A 10 24.71 11.08 -7.07
C ILE A 10 23.53 11.98 -6.67
N ALA A 11 22.31 11.52 -6.89
CA ALA A 11 21.14 12.13 -6.29
C ALA A 11 21.17 11.80 -4.80
N ALA A 12 21.58 12.79 -3.99
CA ALA A 12 21.52 12.73 -2.54
C ALA A 12 20.04 12.73 -2.12
N LEU A 13 19.51 11.55 -1.78
CA LEU A 13 18.23 11.41 -1.11
C LEU A 13 18.39 11.90 0.33
N VAL A 14 17.94 13.12 0.61
CA VAL A 14 17.83 13.64 1.97
C VAL A 14 16.63 12.96 2.63
N LEU A 15 16.87 11.76 3.19
CA LEU A 15 15.99 11.14 4.16
C LEU A 15 16.13 11.94 5.46
N THR A 16 15.14 12.79 5.75
CA THR A 16 15.02 13.39 7.08
C THR A 16 14.68 12.28 8.07
N VAL A 17 15.70 11.76 8.75
CA VAL A 17 15.53 10.79 9.84
C VAL A 17 14.91 11.53 11.01
N THR A 18 13.59 11.48 11.14
CA THR A 18 12.96 11.76 12.43
C THR A 18 13.25 10.56 13.32
N PRO A 19 13.82 10.75 14.53
CA PRO A 19 13.97 9.65 15.47
C PRO A 19 12.56 9.23 15.92
N ALA A 20 12.05 8.13 15.37
CA ALA A 20 10.88 7.47 15.91
C ALA A 20 11.28 6.91 17.28
N LEU A 21 10.78 7.54 18.34
CA LEU A 21 10.80 7.00 19.70
C LEU A 21 10.04 5.66 19.67
N ILE A 22 10.79 4.57 19.75
CA ILE A 22 10.24 3.22 19.90
C ILE A 22 9.76 3.10 21.35
N PHE A 23 8.48 3.39 21.57
CA PHE A 23 7.78 2.92 22.75
C PHE A 23 7.14 1.58 22.40
N ALA A 24 7.69 0.49 22.95
CA ALA A 24 7.00 -0.79 23.05
C ALA A 24 5.85 -0.62 24.06
N GLY A 25 4.72 -0.10 23.59
CA GLY A 25 3.47 -0.01 24.34
C GLY A 25 2.53 -1.12 23.91
N ASN A 26 1.80 -1.70 24.86
CA ASN A 26 0.76 -2.70 24.61
C ASN A 26 -0.09 -2.32 23.38
N ASN A 27 0.04 -3.07 22.29
CA ASN A 27 -0.63 -2.82 21.02
C ASN A 27 -2.15 -2.96 21.19
N GLY A 28 -2.82 -1.85 21.51
CA GLY A 28 -4.20 -1.64 21.06
C GLY A 28 -4.23 -1.54 19.53
N PRO A 29 -5.41 -1.62 18.89
CA PRO A 29 -5.51 -1.48 17.44
C PRO A 29 -4.84 -0.16 17.02
N ALA A 30 -3.96 -0.22 16.02
CA ALA A 30 -3.31 0.99 15.55
C ALA A 30 -4.38 1.86 14.86
N GLU A 31 -4.61 3.07 15.38
CA GLU A 31 -5.64 3.99 14.88
C GLU A 31 -5.42 4.42 13.42
N LYS A 32 -4.23 4.13 12.87
CA LYS A 32 -3.80 4.48 11.51
C LYS A 32 -2.87 3.44 10.91
N ALA A 33 -2.92 3.31 9.59
CA ALA A 33 -1.95 2.58 8.78
C ALA A 33 -1.43 3.52 7.67
N THR A 34 -0.14 3.79 7.70
CA THR A 34 0.53 4.64 6.71
C THR A 34 1.82 3.97 6.29
N GLY A 35 2.09 3.89 5.00
CA GLY A 35 3.30 3.25 4.50
C GLY A 35 3.30 3.07 3.00
N GLY A 36 4.27 2.29 2.52
CA GLY A 36 4.33 1.84 1.15
C GLY A 36 5.10 0.54 1.01
N ILE A 37 4.74 -0.24 -0.01
CA ILE A 37 5.32 -1.55 -0.31
C ILE A 37 5.70 -1.58 -1.78
N SER A 38 6.90 -2.05 -2.07
CA SER A 38 7.33 -2.39 -3.42
C SER A 38 7.29 -3.90 -3.62
N ILE A 39 6.59 -4.35 -4.66
CA ILE A 39 6.44 -5.77 -4.97
C ILE A 39 7.08 -6.04 -6.33
N TYR A 40 8.04 -6.95 -6.37
CA TYR A 40 8.59 -7.43 -7.63
C TYR A 40 7.76 -8.61 -8.12
N GLU A 41 7.16 -8.49 -9.30
CA GLU A 41 6.39 -9.57 -9.92
C GLU A 41 7.36 -10.50 -10.67
N PRO A 42 7.58 -11.75 -10.19
CA PRO A 42 8.63 -12.61 -10.75
C PRO A 42 8.30 -13.12 -12.17
N TRP A 43 7.06 -12.97 -12.64
CA TRP A 43 6.55 -13.59 -13.86
C TRP A 43 6.70 -12.71 -15.11
N ASP A 44 6.69 -11.39 -14.95
CA ASP A 44 6.82 -10.43 -16.06
C ASP A 44 8.06 -9.53 -15.92
N GLY A 45 8.80 -9.65 -14.81
CA GLY A 45 9.98 -8.86 -14.47
C GLY A 45 9.66 -7.41 -14.10
N GLY A 46 8.39 -7.03 -14.03
CA GLY A 46 7.92 -5.74 -13.57
C GLY A 46 7.89 -5.63 -12.05
N HIS A 47 7.38 -4.50 -11.59
CA HIS A 47 7.15 -4.28 -10.16
C HIS A 47 5.98 -3.33 -9.94
N ARG A 48 5.50 -3.32 -8.71
CA ARG A 48 4.50 -2.37 -8.23
C ARG A 48 5.03 -1.55 -7.08
N GLU A 49 4.63 -0.30 -7.02
CA GLU A 49 4.81 0.56 -5.87
C GLU A 49 3.43 0.94 -5.33
N VAL A 50 3.14 0.47 -4.12
CA VAL A 50 1.89 0.74 -3.44
C VAL A 50 2.15 1.70 -2.31
N SER A 51 1.39 2.79 -2.23
CA SER A 51 1.42 3.72 -1.10
C SER A 51 0.04 3.87 -0.50
N PHE A 52 -0.04 4.00 0.83
CA PHE A 52 -1.32 4.15 1.52
C PHE A 52 -1.21 5.05 2.74
N ASN A 53 -2.29 5.76 3.01
CA ASN A 53 -2.50 6.52 4.24
C ASN A 53 -3.97 6.40 4.64
N ALA A 54 -4.24 5.60 5.66
CA ALA A 54 -5.58 5.25 6.09
C ALA A 54 -5.71 5.28 7.62
N HIS A 55 -6.92 5.57 8.11
CA HIS A 55 -7.23 5.58 9.53
C HIS A 55 -8.50 4.80 9.83
N GLU A 56 -8.53 4.15 11.00
CA GLU A 56 -9.69 3.44 11.48
C GLU A 56 -10.85 4.39 11.80
N ALA A 57 -12.05 3.81 11.85
CA ALA A 57 -13.28 4.47 12.25
C ALA A 57 -13.31 4.73 13.77
N VAL A 58 -12.60 5.78 14.24
CA VAL A 58 -12.58 6.13 15.67
C VAL A 58 -13.75 7.06 16.03
N GLY A 59 -14.51 6.71 17.08
CA GLY A 59 -15.52 7.59 17.67
C GLY A 59 -16.68 7.93 16.73
N ASN A 60 -17.28 6.92 16.09
CA ASN A 60 -18.37 7.06 15.10
C ASN A 60 -18.00 7.90 13.86
N LYS A 61 -16.72 8.07 13.56
CA LYS A 61 -16.27 8.63 12.28
C LYS A 61 -16.04 7.50 11.29
N ASP A 62 -16.33 7.74 10.02
CA ASP A 62 -16.01 6.76 8.98
C ASP A 62 -14.50 6.53 8.91
N ALA A 63 -14.10 5.30 8.58
CA ALA A 63 -12.74 5.01 8.17
C ALA A 63 -12.48 5.73 6.84
N LYS A 64 -11.31 6.35 6.70
CA LYS A 64 -10.92 7.04 5.46
C LYS A 64 -9.46 6.84 5.17
N GLY A 65 -9.13 6.98 3.90
CA GLY A 65 -7.76 6.98 3.45
C GLY A 65 -7.64 7.06 1.94
N LYS A 66 -6.39 7.09 1.49
CA LYS A 66 -6.03 7.02 0.09
C LYS A 66 -5.01 5.92 -0.10
N MET A 67 -5.10 5.24 -1.24
CA MET A 67 -4.08 4.31 -1.70
C MET A 67 -3.80 4.57 -3.18
N VAL A 68 -2.53 4.43 -3.57
CA VAL A 68 -2.08 4.48 -4.97
C VAL A 68 -1.29 3.21 -5.26
N ASP A 69 -1.56 2.56 -6.40
CA ASP A 69 -0.80 1.41 -6.92
C ASP A 69 -0.26 1.76 -8.31
N ASP A 70 1.05 1.98 -8.38
CA ASP A 70 1.79 2.26 -9.60
C ASP A 70 2.41 0.96 -10.14
N VAL A 71 2.00 0.56 -11.35
CA VAL A 71 2.43 -0.68 -12.00
C VAL A 71 3.46 -0.38 -13.07
N TYR A 72 4.67 -0.91 -12.89
CA TYR A 72 5.81 -0.72 -13.77
C TYR A 72 6.14 -1.99 -14.55
N GLY A 73 6.60 -1.81 -15.80
CA GLY A 73 7.18 -2.89 -16.59
C GLY A 73 8.57 -3.33 -16.15
N PRO A 74 9.11 -4.41 -16.73
CA PRO A 74 10.51 -4.82 -16.57
C PRO A 74 11.53 -3.77 -17.05
N ASP A 75 11.10 -2.83 -17.87
CA ASP A 75 11.87 -1.67 -18.32
C ASP A 75 11.84 -0.50 -17.33
N GLY A 76 11.13 -0.63 -16.21
CA GLY A 76 10.91 0.44 -15.23
C GLY A 76 9.97 1.53 -15.71
N VAL A 77 9.30 1.34 -16.85
CA VAL A 77 8.34 2.31 -17.38
C VAL A 77 6.98 2.11 -16.71
N LEU A 78 6.36 3.19 -16.24
CA LEU A 78 5.01 3.18 -15.66
C LEU A 78 3.97 2.79 -16.72
N ARG A 79 3.15 1.78 -16.41
CA ARG A 79 2.17 1.18 -17.34
C ARG A 79 0.72 1.36 -16.92
N ARG A 80 0.47 1.46 -15.61
CA ARG A 80 -0.87 1.62 -15.05
C ARG A 80 -0.77 2.28 -13.69
N VAL A 81 -1.71 3.18 -13.42
CA VAL A 81 -1.89 3.82 -12.11
C VAL A 81 -3.28 3.48 -11.63
N PHE A 82 -3.40 3.04 -10.40
CA PHE A 82 -4.67 2.97 -9.70
C PHE A 82 -4.70 3.95 -8.53
N GLU A 83 -5.82 4.61 -8.35
CA GLU A 83 -6.10 5.41 -7.16
C GLU A 83 -7.36 4.90 -6.48
N TYR A 84 -7.28 4.78 -5.16
CA TYR A 84 -8.36 4.24 -4.35
C TYR A 84 -8.74 5.18 -3.21
N ASP A 85 -10.04 5.26 -2.95
CA ASP A 85 -10.60 5.75 -1.71
C ASP A 85 -10.74 4.61 -0.72
N VAL A 86 -9.99 4.62 0.38
CA VAL A 86 -10.18 3.66 1.46
C VAL A 86 -11.44 4.03 2.24
N LYS A 87 -12.36 3.07 2.38
CA LYS A 87 -13.66 3.23 3.06
C LYS A 87 -13.79 2.34 4.30
N TYR A 88 -13.03 1.25 4.35
CA TYR A 88 -12.98 0.32 5.48
C TYR A 88 -11.52 0.10 5.89
N VAL A 89 -11.26 0.13 7.19
CA VAL A 89 -9.93 -0.11 7.77
C VAL A 89 -10.11 -0.95 9.03
N ARG A 90 -9.28 -1.98 9.17
CA ARG A 90 -9.08 -2.72 10.41
C ARG A 90 -7.59 -2.98 10.58
N VAL A 91 -7.04 -2.73 11.76
CA VAL A 91 -5.68 -3.08 12.14
C VAL A 91 -5.73 -4.11 13.27
N ASP A 92 -4.99 -5.20 13.09
CA ASP A 92 -4.95 -6.31 14.04
C ASP A 92 -3.51 -6.83 14.15
N GLY A 93 -2.85 -6.50 15.26
CA GLY A 93 -1.42 -6.75 15.44
C GLY A 93 -0.60 -6.12 14.31
N ASP A 94 0.16 -6.97 13.61
CA ASP A 94 1.04 -6.56 12.50
C ASP A 94 0.31 -6.48 11.15
N TYR A 95 -1.00 -6.71 11.12
CA TYR A 95 -1.80 -6.69 9.89
C TYR A 95 -2.69 -5.45 9.81
N ALA A 96 -2.75 -4.87 8.62
CA ALA A 96 -3.75 -3.88 8.25
C ALA A 96 -4.61 -4.42 7.09
N TYR A 97 -5.92 -4.25 7.21
CA TYR A 97 -6.92 -4.66 6.24
C TYR A 97 -7.65 -3.43 5.73
N PHE A 98 -7.72 -3.29 4.41
CA PHE A 98 -8.39 -2.17 3.75
C PHE A 98 -9.48 -2.67 2.82
N GLY A 99 -10.58 -1.93 2.80
CA GLY A 99 -11.59 -2.02 1.76
C GLY A 99 -11.65 -0.69 1.05
N ALA A 100 -11.35 -0.69 -0.24
CA ALA A 100 -11.14 0.53 -1.00
C ALA A 100 -11.94 0.52 -2.31
N TYR A 101 -12.44 1.69 -2.68
CA TYR A 101 -13.16 1.95 -3.92
C TYR A 101 -12.21 2.54 -4.96
N CYS A 102 -12.13 1.92 -6.13
CA CYS A 102 -11.25 2.36 -7.21
C CYS A 102 -11.81 3.62 -7.87
N THR A 103 -11.23 4.77 -7.53
CA THR A 103 -11.64 6.07 -8.08
C THR A 103 -11.00 6.36 -9.43
N ASN A 104 -9.84 5.77 -9.69
CA ASN A 104 -9.15 5.89 -10.96
C ASN A 104 -8.39 4.60 -11.28
N ASP A 105 -8.50 4.18 -12.53
CA ASP A 105 -7.64 3.21 -13.16
C ASP A 105 -7.22 3.83 -14.50
N SER A 106 -5.93 4.07 -14.70
CA SER A 106 -5.44 4.77 -15.89
C SER A 106 -5.71 4.02 -17.20
N LYS A 107 -6.12 2.74 -17.15
CA LYS A 107 -6.61 1.98 -18.31
C LYS A 107 -8.14 1.91 -18.37
N GLY A 108 -8.83 2.21 -17.28
CA GLY A 108 -10.28 2.38 -17.18
C GLY A 108 -11.09 1.11 -16.89
N ASP A 109 -10.47 -0.07 -16.87
CA ASP A 109 -11.20 -1.35 -16.78
C ASP A 109 -11.82 -1.59 -15.40
N LEU A 110 -11.23 -1.01 -14.34
CA LEU A 110 -11.59 -1.30 -12.95
C LEU A 110 -12.05 -0.06 -12.16
N THR A 111 -12.20 1.09 -12.82
CA THR A 111 -12.78 2.28 -12.17
C THR A 111 -14.22 1.97 -11.75
N GLY A 112 -14.53 2.22 -10.47
CA GLY A 112 -15.84 1.92 -9.89
C GLY A 112 -15.93 0.55 -9.21
N GLU A 113 -14.89 -0.27 -9.30
CA GLU A 113 -14.82 -1.58 -8.63
C GLU A 113 -14.27 -1.46 -7.20
N TRP A 114 -14.52 -2.50 -6.40
CA TRP A 114 -14.06 -2.56 -5.00
C TRP A 114 -12.92 -3.56 -4.82
N LEU A 115 -11.94 -3.15 -4.02
CA LEU A 115 -10.72 -3.90 -3.73
C LEU A 115 -10.58 -4.13 -2.23
N TYR A 116 -10.38 -5.38 -1.85
CA TYR A 116 -9.84 -5.74 -0.55
C TYR A 116 -8.32 -5.79 -0.62
N ILE A 117 -7.64 -5.23 0.38
CA ILE A 117 -6.20 -5.28 0.55
C ILE A 117 -5.87 -5.77 1.96
N LYS A 118 -4.90 -6.67 2.06
CA LYS A 118 -4.25 -7.08 3.30
C LYS A 118 -2.79 -6.67 3.24
N VAL A 119 -2.33 -5.92 4.22
CA VAL A 119 -0.93 -5.58 4.43
C VAL A 119 -0.46 -6.21 5.73
N GLN A 120 0.76 -6.74 5.73
CA GLN A 120 1.50 -7.12 6.93
C GLN A 120 2.74 -6.24 7.03
N ASP A 121 2.95 -5.63 8.18
CA ASP A 121 4.22 -5.01 8.56
C ASP A 121 5.10 -6.08 9.22
N GLY A 122 6.15 -6.52 8.54
CA GLY A 122 7.07 -7.54 9.03
C GLY A 122 8.07 -7.02 10.06
N GLY A 123 8.05 -5.73 10.39
CA GLY A 123 8.89 -5.11 11.41
C GLY A 123 9.49 -3.78 10.95
N THR A 124 10.68 -3.80 10.32
CA THR A 124 11.28 -2.55 9.81
C THR A 124 10.74 -2.27 8.41
N PRO A 125 10.17 -1.07 8.14
CA PRO A 125 9.62 -0.74 6.83
C PRO A 125 10.59 -1.07 5.69
N GLY A 126 10.15 -1.87 4.72
CA GLY A 126 10.94 -2.24 3.54
C GLY A 126 11.96 -3.35 3.77
N THR A 127 11.85 -4.12 4.85
CA THR A 127 12.68 -5.33 5.07
C THR A 127 11.86 -6.62 4.98
N ASN A 128 12.56 -7.75 4.74
CA ASN A 128 11.99 -9.09 4.60
C ASN A 128 10.88 -9.37 5.63
N GLY A 129 9.65 -9.62 5.15
CA GLY A 129 8.48 -9.92 5.97
C GLY A 129 7.24 -9.11 5.62
N ASP A 130 7.42 -7.97 4.95
CA ASP A 130 6.31 -7.16 4.45
C ASP A 130 5.55 -7.92 3.36
N TYR A 131 4.23 -8.04 3.54
CA TYR A 131 3.34 -8.73 2.62
C TYR A 131 2.19 -7.82 2.23
N ILE A 132 1.82 -7.86 0.97
CA ILE A 132 0.56 -7.30 0.50
C ILE A 132 -0.16 -8.33 -0.38
N GLY A 133 -1.45 -8.50 -0.13
CA GLY A 133 -2.34 -9.30 -0.95
C GLY A 133 -3.63 -8.54 -1.21
N TRP A 134 -4.26 -8.81 -2.35
CA TRP A 134 -5.51 -8.14 -2.71
C TRP A 134 -6.50 -9.06 -3.42
N LYS A 135 -7.77 -8.71 -3.36
CA LYS A 135 -8.86 -9.42 -4.03
C LYS A 135 -9.96 -8.44 -4.41
N TRP A 136 -10.35 -8.44 -5.68
CA TRP A 136 -11.51 -7.69 -6.15
C TRP A 136 -12.81 -8.37 -5.70
N GLY A 137 -13.85 -7.60 -5.45
CA GLY A 137 -15.17 -8.11 -5.04
C GLY A 137 -16.22 -7.00 -5.07
N SER A 138 -17.45 -7.31 -4.66
CA SER A 138 -18.46 -6.27 -4.40
C SER A 138 -18.16 -5.52 -3.11
N GLU A 139 -18.77 -4.33 -2.93
CA GLU A 139 -18.68 -3.55 -1.69
C GLU A 139 -18.96 -4.40 -0.44
N THR A 140 -20.08 -5.13 -0.45
CA THR A 140 -20.49 -5.98 0.68
C THR A 140 -19.49 -7.09 0.96
N GLN A 141 -18.93 -7.70 -0.07
CA GLN A 141 -17.89 -8.74 0.11
C GLN A 141 -16.62 -8.13 0.72
N VAL A 142 -16.16 -7.01 0.17
CA VAL A 142 -14.96 -6.32 0.63
C VAL A 142 -15.12 -5.86 2.09
N ALA A 143 -16.26 -5.28 2.45
CA ALA A 143 -16.56 -4.88 3.83
C ALA A 143 -16.53 -6.09 4.80
N SER A 144 -17.09 -7.24 4.39
CA SER A 144 -17.02 -8.48 5.17
C SER A 144 -15.58 -8.95 5.34
N TRP A 145 -14.80 -9.01 4.27
CA TRP A 145 -13.42 -9.51 4.31
C TRP A 145 -12.51 -8.64 5.19
N VAL A 146 -12.71 -7.32 5.21
CA VAL A 146 -12.01 -6.43 6.17
C VAL A 146 -12.38 -6.79 7.60
N THR A 147 -13.67 -7.00 7.86
CA THR A 147 -14.17 -7.34 9.20
C THR A 147 -13.71 -8.72 9.66
N ASP A 148 -13.61 -9.69 8.75
CA ASP A 148 -13.28 -11.09 9.06
C ASP A 148 -11.77 -11.36 9.07
N GLY A 149 -10.94 -10.43 8.58
CA GLY A 149 -9.48 -10.61 8.44
C GLY A 149 -9.07 -11.34 7.15
N GLY A 150 -9.98 -11.45 6.18
CA GLY A 150 -9.73 -11.99 4.86
C GLY A 150 -10.95 -12.68 4.23
N PRO A 151 -10.89 -12.97 2.91
CA PRO A 151 -11.89 -13.79 2.26
C PRO A 151 -11.97 -15.17 2.89
N THR A 152 -13.16 -15.56 3.31
CA THR A 152 -13.51 -16.93 3.70
C THR A 152 -13.73 -17.76 2.43
N GLY A 153 -12.66 -18.05 1.69
CA GLY A 153 -12.74 -18.82 0.44
C GLY A 153 -11.54 -18.67 -0.47
#